data_AF-A0A1A7XDQ6-F1
#
_entry.id   AF-A0A1A7XDQ6-F1
#
_cell.length_a   1.000
_cell.length_b   1.000
_cell.length_c   1.000
_cell.angle_alpha   90.00
_cell.angle_beta   90.00
_cell.angle_gamma   90.00
#
_symmetry.space_group_name_H-M   'P 1'
#
loop_
_entity.id
_entity.type
_entity.pdbx_description
1 polymer ?
#
loop_
_entity_poly.entity_id
_entity_poly.type
_entity_poly.pdbx_seq_one_letter_code
_entity_poly.pdbx_strand_id
1 'polypeptide(L)' 'TVEPLEEIMQRRILQTIKKRMDNPEHSLHKTVRQQKSVFSQRLLQFGCNTDRYWRSFLPTAIVIYNNSLM' A
#
# COMPACT_ATOMS: atom_id res chain seq x y z
N THR A 1 -23.70 -14.49 -4.75
CA THR A 1 -23.30 -14.44 -3.32
C THR A 1 -22.58 -13.13 -3.12
N VAL A 2 -22.97 -12.31 -2.14
CA VAL A 2 -22.33 -11.00 -1.92
C VAL A 2 -21.00 -11.25 -1.22
N GLU A 3 -19.91 -10.68 -1.74
CA GLU A 3 -18.59 -10.81 -1.13
C GLU A 3 -18.56 -10.09 0.24
N PRO A 4 -17.80 -10.61 1.22
CA PRO A 4 -17.63 -9.95 2.51
C PRO A 4 -17.09 -8.54 2.36
N LEU A 5 -17.60 -7.60 3.17
CA LEU A 5 -17.19 -6.19 3.12
C LEU A 5 -15.66 -6.02 3.24
N GLU A 6 -15.04 -6.80 4.10
CA GLU A 6 -13.59 -6.78 4.34
C GLU A 6 -12.80 -7.08 3.06
N GLU A 7 -13.20 -8.10 2.28
CA GLU A 7 -12.53 -8.43 1.03
C GLU A 7 -12.67 -7.32 -0.01
N ILE A 8 -13.85 -6.71 -0.11
CA ILE A 8 -14.11 -5.59 -1.00
C ILE A 8 -13.20 -4.40 -0.62
N MET A 9 -13.08 -4.11 0.67
CA MET A 9 -12.22 -3.04 1.18
C MET A 9 -10.75 -3.33 0.86
N GLN A 10 -10.27 -4.54 1.12
CA GLN A 10 -8.89 -4.93 0.84
C GLN A 10 -8.55 -4.81 -0.65
N ARG A 11 -9.45 -5.26 -1.53
CA ARG A 11 -9.27 -5.12 -2.99
C ARG A 11 -9.21 -3.65 -3.41
N ARG A 12 -10.09 -2.80 -2.88
CA ARG A 12 -10.09 -1.35 -3.17
C ARG A 12 -8.81 -0.67 -2.69
N ILE A 13 -8.33 -1.01 -1.49
CA ILE A 13 -7.07 -0.48 -0.97
C ILE A 13 -5.90 -0.92 -1.86
N LEU A 14 -5.86 -2.20 -2.25
CA LEU A 14 -4.83 -2.75 -3.14
C LEU A 14 -4.82 -2.05 -4.51
N GLN A 15 -6.00 -1.86 -5.11
CA GLN A 15 -6.12 -1.12 -6.37
C GLN A 15 -5.66 0.33 -6.24
N THR A 16 -6.00 0.98 -5.12
CA THR A 16 -5.62 2.37 -4.86
C THR A 16 -4.11 2.53 -4.76
N ILE A 17 -3.42 1.65 -4.01
CA ILE A 17 -1.97 1.74 -3.87
C ILE A 17 -1.26 1.41 -5.19
N LYS A 18 -1.71 0.39 -5.93
CA LYS A 18 -1.17 0.06 -7.26
C LYS A 18 -1.31 1.24 -8.22
N LYS A 19 -2.50 1.85 -8.32
CA LYS A 19 -2.74 3.03 -9.16
C LYS A 19 -1.81 4.20 -8.82
N ARG A 20 -1.49 4.43 -7.54
CA ARG A 20 -0.54 5.47 -7.11
C ARG A 20 0.91 5.09 -7.44
N MET A 21 1.25 3.81 -7.38
CA MET A 21 2.57 3.30 -7.78
C MET A 21 2.77 3.31 -9.30
N ASP A 22 1.71 3.14 -10.08
CA ASP A 22 1.80 3.10 -11.55
C ASP A 22 1.68 4.50 -12.19
N ASN A 23 1.30 5.52 -11.42
CA ASN A 23 1.22 6.91 -11.89
C ASN A 23 2.48 7.73 -11.52
N PRO A 24 3.41 8.00 -12.45
CA PRO A 24 4.63 8.76 -12.17
C PRO A 24 4.39 10.21 -11.74
N GLU A 25 3.27 10.82 -12.14
CA GLU A 25 2.90 12.20 -11.77
C GLU A 25 2.35 12.30 -10.34
N HIS A 26 2.08 11.17 -9.68
CA HIS A 26 1.55 11.16 -8.33
C HIS A 26 2.64 11.50 -7.31
N SER A 27 2.38 12.43 -6.38
CA SER A 27 3.35 12.86 -5.36
C SER A 27 3.94 11.71 -4.53
N LEU A 28 3.11 10.71 -4.20
CA LEU A 28 3.54 9.50 -3.49
C LEU A 28 4.26 8.46 -4.36
N HIS A 29 4.27 8.56 -5.69
CA HIS A 29 4.87 7.56 -6.58
C HIS A 29 6.33 7.31 -6.21
N LYS A 30 7.13 8.39 -6.17
CA LYS A 30 8.55 8.32 -5.86
C LYS A 30 8.78 7.74 -4.46
N THR A 31 8.02 8.21 -3.48
CA THR A 31 8.12 7.78 -2.08
C THR A 31 7.83 6.29 -1.91
N VAL A 32 6.73 5.80 -2.48
CA VAL A 32 6.35 4.38 -2.39
C VAL A 32 7.32 3.51 -3.18
N ARG A 33 7.76 3.96 -4.36
CA ARG A 33 8.74 3.25 -5.19
C ARG A 33 10.08 3.09 -4.50
N GLN A 34 10.55 4.10 -3.76
CA GLN A 34 11.78 4.02 -2.96
C GLN A 34 11.69 3.01 -1.81
N GLN A 35 10.50 2.80 -1.25
CA GLN A 35 10.29 1.80 -0.20
C GLN A 35 10.10 0.38 -0.74
N LYS A 36 10.03 0.20 -2.06
CA LYS A 36 9.88 -1.12 -2.67
C LYS A 36 11.22 -1.83 -2.67
N SER A 37 11.29 -2.96 -1.96
CA SER A 37 12.46 -3.83 -1.98
C SER A 37 12.68 -4.39 -3.39
N VAL A 38 13.90 -4.25 -3.90
CA VAL A 38 14.26 -4.81 -5.21
C VAL A 38 14.27 -6.34 -5.17
N PHE A 39 14.65 -6.94 -4.02
CA PHE A 39 14.74 -8.39 -3.87
C PHE A 39 13.37 -9.04 -3.70
N SER A 40 12.59 -8.61 -2.70
CA SER A 40 11.31 -9.27 -2.37
C SER A 40 10.10 -8.64 -3.05
N GLN A 41 10.28 -7.53 -3.76
CA GLN A 41 9.20 -6.70 -4.34
C GLN A 41 8.22 -6.12 -3.30
N ARG A 42 8.40 -6.40 -2.00
CA ARG A 42 7.57 -5.92 -0.90
C ARG A 42 7.82 -4.45 -0.61
N LEU A 43 6.78 -3.76 -0.16
CA LEU A 43 6.89 -2.41 0.39
C LEU A 43 7.36 -2.48 1.84
N LEU A 44 8.44 -1.76 2.14
CA LEU A 44 8.92 -1.57 3.49
C LEU A 44 8.00 -0.59 4.24
N GLN A 45 7.79 -0.85 5.52
CA GLN A 45 7.11 0.10 6.40
C GLN A 45 7.97 1.35 6.52
N PHE A 46 7.33 2.52 6.47
CA PHE A 46 8.03 3.76 6.75
C PHE A 46 8.45 3.77 8.23
N GLY A 47 9.71 4.13 8.52
CA GLY A 47 10.21 4.34 9.89
C GLY A 47 9.64 5.59 10.57
N CYS A 48 8.36 5.88 10.36
CA CYS A 48 7.69 7.08 10.85
C CYS A 48 6.86 6.74 12.09
N ASN A 49 7.20 7.33 13.22
CA ASN A 49 6.51 7.11 14.48
C ASN A 49 5.41 8.15 14.78
N THR A 50 5.01 8.93 13.78
CA THR A 50 3.96 9.95 13.97
C THR A 50 2.57 9.32 13.96
N ASP A 51 1.70 9.75 14.86
CA ASP A 51 0.28 9.30 14.90
C ASP A 51 -0.41 9.53 13.55
N ARG A 52 -0.07 10.61 12.85
CA ARG A 52 -0.56 10.90 11.50
C ARG A 52 -0.27 9.76 10.51
N TYR A 53 0.92 9.16 10.55
CA TYR A 53 1.27 8.04 9.68
C TYR A 53 0.41 6.81 10.01
N TRP A 54 0.35 6.45 11.29
CA TRP A 54 -0.37 5.27 11.77
C TRP A 54 -1.89 5.35 11.55
N ARG A 55 -2.46 6.55 11.59
CA ARG A 55 -3.87 6.81 11.25
C ARG A 55 -4.15 6.99 9.76
N SER A 56 -3.11 7.05 8.93
CA SER A 56 -3.26 7.18 7.47
C SER A 56 -3.60 5.83 6.83
N PHE A 57 -3.88 5.85 5.53
CA PHE A 57 -4.13 4.62 4.76
C PHE A 57 -2.84 3.81 4.48
N LEU A 58 -1.65 4.42 4.61
CA LEU A 58 -0.39 3.83 4.15
C LEU A 58 0.00 2.54 4.89
N PRO A 59 0.00 2.48 6.24
CA PRO A 59 0.39 1.26 6.96
C PRO A 59 -0.48 0.06 6.55
N THR A 60 -1.79 0.25 6.49
CA THR A 60 -2.76 -0.79 6.09
C THR A 60 -2.55 -1.20 4.63
N ALA A 61 -2.36 -0.23 3.73
CA ALA A 61 -2.13 -0.53 2.32
C ALA A 61 -0.82 -1.29 2.07
N ILE A 62 0.24 -1.00 2.84
CA ILE A 62 1.51 -1.74 2.78
C ILE A 62 1.31 -3.20 3.20
N VAL A 63 0.57 -3.45 4.29
CA VAL A 63 0.27 -4.82 4.76
C VAL A 63 -0.51 -5.58 3.69
N ILE A 64 -1.60 -5.00 3.17
CA ILE A 64 -2.43 -5.62 2.13
C ILE A 64 -1.62 -5.89 0.86
N TYR A 65 -0.81 -4.93 0.42
CA TYR A 65 0.06 -5.10 -0.76
C TYR A 65 1.04 -6.25 -0.56
N ASN A 66 1.72 -6.30 0.58
CA ASN A 66 2.70 -7.35 0.88
C ASN A 66 2.05 -8.73 0.99
N ASN A 67 0.85 -8.82 1.56
CA ASN A 67 0.10 -10.08 1.62
C ASN A 67 -0.37 -10.54 0.23
N SER A 68 -0.58 -9.62 -0.71
CA SER A 68 -0.94 -9.96 -2.10
C SER A 68 0.23 -10.47 -2.96
N LEU A 69 1.46 -10.40 -2.44
CA LEU A 69 2.67 -10.93 -3.09
C LEU A 69 3.02 -12.33 -2.61
N MET A 70 2.37 -12.82 -1.56
CA MET A 70 2.42 -14.21 -1.10
C MET A 70 1.44 -15.05 -1.90
#